data_AF-A0A5N7Z9J7-F1
#
_entry.id   AF-A0A5N7Z9J7-F1
#
_cell.length_a   1.000
_cell.length_b   1.000
_cell.length_c   1.000
_cell.angle_alpha   90.00
_cell.angle_beta   90.00
_cell.angle_gamma   90.00
#
_symmetry.space_group_name_H-M   'P 1'
#
loop_
_entity.id
_entity.type
_entity.pdbx_description
1 polymer ?
#
loop_
_entity_poly.entity_id
_entity_poly.type
_entity_poly.pdbx_seq_one_letter_code
_entity_poly.pdbx_strand_id
1 'polypeptide(L)'
;MFEVGSYKTLRGVEVGLDAHHVGQKALMSKFVPGYNPSTAPSILVPKLGHTKGTGVLLRGTSGFSSARQVLARDIFELRRVYPNIPNSPLQQLIQMNKTMYPEVFVK
;
A
#
# COMPACT_ATOMS: atom_id res chain seq x y z
N MET A 1 -11.27 -4.72 -9.90
CA MET A 1 -10.73 -3.36 -10.10
C MET A 1 -9.56 -3.17 -9.14
N PHE A 2 -8.44 -2.62 -9.61
CA PHE A 2 -7.21 -2.39 -8.84
C PHE A 2 -6.69 -0.97 -9.13
N GLU A 3 -7.49 0.02 -8.73
CA GLU A 3 -7.19 1.43 -8.99
C GLU A 3 -6.16 1.95 -7.99
N VAL A 4 -5.18 2.69 -8.48
CA VAL A 4 -4.10 3.27 -7.67
C VAL A 4 -4.30 4.78 -7.59
N GLY A 5 -4.14 5.33 -6.38
CA GLY A 5 -4.36 6.74 -6.14
C GLY A 5 -4.01 7.16 -4.71
N SER A 6 -4.40 8.37 -4.35
CA SER A 6 -4.27 8.84 -2.97
C SER A 6 -5.33 8.17 -2.09
N TYR A 7 -4.99 7.93 -0.82
CA TYR A 7 -5.93 7.31 0.11
C TYR A 7 -7.27 8.04 0.21
N LYS A 8 -7.24 9.38 0.32
CA LYS A 8 -8.43 10.23 0.39
C LYS A 8 -9.31 10.09 -0.86
N THR A 9 -8.71 9.95 -2.04
CA THR A 9 -9.44 9.78 -3.30
C THR A 9 -10.14 8.43 -3.37
N LEU A 10 -9.48 7.36 -2.89
CA LEU A 10 -9.99 6.00 -3.05
C LEU A 10 -10.93 5.54 -1.93
N ARG A 11 -10.84 6.12 -0.73
CA ARG A 11 -11.62 5.66 0.42
C ARG A 11 -13.12 5.90 0.16
N GLY A 12 -13.89 4.81 0.19
CA GLY A 12 -15.35 4.86 0.13
C GLY A 12 -15.91 5.05 -1.29
N VAL A 13 -15.08 4.90 -2.32
CA VAL A 13 -15.49 5.04 -3.73
C VAL A 13 -16.49 3.97 -4.16
N GLU A 14 -16.35 2.74 -3.66
CA GLU A 14 -17.20 1.62 -4.08
C GLU A 14 -17.55 0.67 -2.91
N VAL A 15 -18.79 0.19 -2.89
CA VAL A 15 -19.26 -0.81 -1.92
C VAL A 15 -18.55 -2.15 -2.17
N GLY A 16 -18.03 -2.76 -1.12
CA GLY A 16 -17.33 -4.04 -1.22
C GLY A 16 -15.82 -3.92 -1.46
N LEU A 17 -15.33 -2.71 -1.75
CA LEU A 17 -13.91 -2.40 -1.87
C LEU A 17 -13.43 -1.53 -0.69
N ASP A 18 -12.13 -1.59 -0.40
CA ASP A 18 -11.44 -0.75 0.55
C ASP A 18 -10.19 -0.14 -0.08
N ALA A 19 -9.88 1.11 0.31
CA ALA A 19 -8.57 1.69 0.04
C ALA A 19 -7.56 1.08 1.02
N HIS A 20 -6.52 0.45 0.46
CA HIS A 20 -5.39 -0.08 1.19
C HIS A 20 -4.17 0.84 1.02
N HIS A 21 -3.62 1.35 2.12
CA HIS A 21 -2.33 2.05 2.12
C HIS A 21 -1.22 1.10 1.69
N VAL A 22 -0.46 1.46 0.67
CA VAL A 22 0.67 0.64 0.22
C VAL A 22 1.95 1.21 0.82
N GLY A 23 2.56 0.41 1.69
CA GLY A 23 3.37 0.89 2.79
C GLY A 23 2.50 1.00 4.04
N GLN A 24 2.60 0.02 4.95
CA GLN A 24 1.89 0.01 6.23
C GLN A 24 1.98 1.38 6.93
N LYS A 25 0.83 2.06 7.05
CA LYS A 25 0.71 3.45 7.52
C LYS A 25 1.60 3.77 8.73
N ALA A 26 1.54 2.97 9.79
CA ALA A 26 2.29 3.23 11.02
C ALA A 26 3.82 3.20 10.82
N LEU A 27 4.30 2.29 9.98
CA LEU A 27 5.73 2.20 9.67
C LEU A 27 6.16 3.28 8.69
N MET A 28 5.32 3.61 7.71
CA MET A 28 5.59 4.70 6.79
C MET A 28 5.68 6.04 7.54
N SER A 29 4.77 6.31 8.49
CA SER A 29 4.85 7.46 9.40
C SER A 29 6.15 7.51 10.22
N LYS A 30 6.75 6.36 10.54
CA LYS A 30 8.01 6.28 11.27
C LYS A 30 9.23 6.54 10.38
N PHE A 31 9.24 5.99 9.16
CA PHE A 31 10.43 5.98 8.29
C PHE A 31 10.45 7.11 7.26
N VAL A 32 9.32 7.77 7.00
CA VAL A 32 9.19 8.78 5.96
C VAL A 32 8.88 10.13 6.62
N PRO A 33 9.86 11.06 6.69
CA PRO A 33 9.62 12.41 7.17
C PRO A 33 8.47 13.09 6.40
N GLY A 34 7.57 13.76 7.13
CA GLY A 34 6.44 14.46 6.52
C GLY A 34 5.36 13.55 5.91
N TYR A 35 5.37 12.24 6.19
CA TYR A 35 4.36 11.32 5.67
C TYR A 35 2.94 11.75 6.05
N ASN A 36 2.09 11.93 5.03
CA ASN A 36 0.69 12.25 5.19
C ASN A 36 -0.19 11.04 4.79
N PRO A 37 -0.84 10.36 5.75
CA PRO A 37 -1.68 9.20 5.46
C PRO A 37 -2.88 9.49 4.57
N SER A 38 -3.33 10.75 4.48
CA SER A 38 -4.48 11.14 3.66
C SER A 38 -4.14 11.14 2.17
N THR A 39 -2.91 11.52 1.82
CA THR A 39 -2.44 11.62 0.43
C THR A 39 -1.52 10.47 0.01
N ALA A 40 -1.12 9.61 0.95
CA ALA A 40 -0.20 8.51 0.69
C ALA A 40 -0.70 7.54 -0.40
N PRO A 41 0.22 6.98 -1.21
CA PRO A 41 -0.12 5.99 -2.24
C PRO A 41 -0.92 4.83 -1.68
N SER A 42 -2.01 4.51 -2.36
CA SER A 42 -2.98 3.51 -1.95
C SER A 42 -3.56 2.81 -3.17
N ILE A 43 -4.16 1.65 -2.94
CA ILE A 43 -4.82 0.85 -3.96
C ILE A 43 -6.20 0.41 -3.49
N LEU A 44 -7.17 0.45 -4.39
CA LEU A 44 -8.52 -0.05 -4.14
C LEU A 44 -8.55 -1.57 -4.32
N VAL A 45 -8.96 -2.30 -3.29
CA VAL A 45 -8.93 -3.76 -3.26
C VAL A 45 -10.21 -4.35 -2.64
N PRO A 46 -10.58 -5.60 -2.96
CA PRO A 46 -11.70 -6.27 -2.30
C PRO A 46 -11.54 -6.35 -0.77
N LYS A 47 -12.60 -6.01 -0.03
CA LYS A 47 -12.65 -6.01 1.45
C LYS A 47 -12.21 -7.33 2.07
N LEU A 48 -12.50 -8.46 1.42
CA LEU A 48 -12.18 -9.80 1.92
C LEU A 48 -10.66 -9.97 2.14
N GLY A 49 -9.83 -9.65 1.15
CA GLY A 49 -8.37 -9.74 1.30
C GLY A 49 -7.76 -8.65 2.22
N HIS A 50 -8.50 -7.58 2.50
CA HIS A 50 -8.00 -6.45 3.28
C HIS A 50 -8.34 -6.57 4.77
N THR A 51 -9.63 -6.73 5.09
CA THR A 51 -10.14 -6.65 6.46
C THR A 51 -10.67 -7.96 7.01
N LYS A 52 -11.18 -8.88 6.17
CA LYS A 52 -11.96 -10.05 6.62
C LYS A 52 -11.66 -11.33 5.81
N GLY A 53 -11.08 -12.35 6.42
CA GLY A 53 -10.95 -13.68 5.80
C GLY A 53 -9.69 -14.43 6.19
N THR A 54 -9.49 -15.61 5.61
CA THR A 54 -8.19 -16.30 5.63
C THR A 54 -7.28 -15.71 4.56
N GLY A 55 -6.01 -15.47 4.91
CA GLY A 55 -5.02 -14.95 3.95
C GLY A 55 -5.05 -13.43 3.74
N VAL A 56 -5.58 -12.64 4.69
CA VAL A 56 -5.51 -11.18 4.63
C VAL A 56 -4.08 -10.64 4.53
N LEU A 57 -3.94 -9.40 4.08
CA LEU A 57 -2.67 -8.69 4.10
C LEU A 57 -2.09 -8.65 5.53
N LEU A 58 -0.79 -8.94 5.65
CA LEU A 58 -0.10 -8.86 6.95
C LEU A 58 -0.24 -7.46 7.56
N ARG A 59 -0.37 -7.41 8.89
CA ARG A 59 -0.54 -6.16 9.66
C ARG A 59 0.61 -5.88 10.64
N GLY A 60 1.55 -6.82 10.73
CA GLY A 60 2.68 -6.74 11.65
C GLY A 60 3.57 -5.53 11.37
N THR A 61 4.09 -4.95 12.45
CA THR A 61 4.94 -3.75 12.42
C THR A 61 6.38 -4.02 12.89
N SER A 62 6.71 -5.24 13.31
CA SER A 62 8.06 -5.63 13.73
C SER A 62 8.95 -6.02 12.55
N GLY A 63 10.27 -5.97 12.73
CA GLY A 63 11.24 -6.52 11.77
C GLY A 63 11.58 -5.61 10.57
N PHE A 64 11.12 -4.36 10.56
CA PHE A 64 11.44 -3.41 9.49
C PHE A 64 12.46 -2.37 9.97
N SER A 65 13.43 -2.06 9.09
CA SER A 65 14.44 -1.02 9.30
C SER A 65 14.35 0.15 8.32
N SER A 66 13.47 0.08 7.31
CA SER A 66 13.31 1.15 6.31
C SER A 66 11.96 1.13 5.61
N ALA A 67 11.53 2.28 5.07
CA ALA A 67 10.33 2.41 4.24
C ALA A 67 10.38 1.48 3.01
N ARG A 68 11.56 1.26 2.42
CA ARG A 68 11.79 0.33 1.30
C ARG A 68 11.36 -1.10 1.63
N GLN A 69 11.71 -1.60 2.81
CA GLN A 69 11.30 -2.94 3.23
C GLN A 69 9.79 -3.05 3.45
N VAL A 70 9.17 -2.00 4.00
CA VAL A 70 7.72 -1.95 4.21
C VAL A 70 6.98 -1.99 2.87
N LEU A 71 7.40 -1.15 1.92
CA LEU A 71 6.84 -1.12 0.57
C LEU A 71 7.02 -2.46 -0.15
N ALA A 72 8.21 -3.06 -0.08
CA ALA A 72 8.47 -4.36 -0.69
C ALA A 72 7.57 -5.46 -0.13
N ARG A 73 7.38 -5.50 1.20
CA ARG A 73 6.46 -6.43 1.85
C ARG A 73 5.03 -6.25 1.34
N ASP A 74 4.54 -5.02 1.26
CA ASP A 74 3.16 -4.78 0.83
C ASP A 74 2.93 -5.13 -0.64
N ILE A 75 3.90 -4.86 -1.53
CA ILE A 75 3.81 -5.29 -2.94
C ILE A 75 3.78 -6.82 -3.06
N PHE A 76 4.59 -7.52 -2.27
CA PHE A 76 4.58 -8.99 -2.23
C PHE A 76 3.23 -9.52 -1.71
N GLU A 77 2.74 -8.95 -0.61
CA GLU A 77 1.49 -9.34 0.01
C GLU A 77 0.29 -9.07 -0.89
N LEU A 78 0.25 -7.95 -1.62
CA LEU A 78 -0.80 -7.68 -2.61
C LEU A 78 -0.86 -8.76 -3.68
N ARG A 79 0.29 -9.25 -4.18
CA ARG A 79 0.32 -10.38 -5.13
C ARG A 79 -0.14 -11.68 -4.49
N ARG A 80 0.25 -11.96 -3.25
CA ARG A 80 -0.13 -13.18 -2.53
C ARG A 80 -1.64 -13.24 -2.27
N VAL A 81 -2.22 -12.12 -1.83
CA VAL A 81 -3.63 -12.03 -1.42
C VAL A 81 -4.56 -11.87 -2.63
N TYR A 82 -4.12 -11.17 -3.66
CA TYR A 82 -4.89 -10.90 -4.86
C TYR A 82 -4.14 -11.47 -6.07
N PRO A 83 -4.18 -12.79 -6.32
CA PRO A 83 -3.37 -13.43 -7.37
C PRO A 83 -3.70 -12.94 -8.80
N ASN A 84 -4.87 -12.32 -8.99
CA ASN A 84 -5.29 -11.72 -10.24
C ASN A 84 -4.94 -10.22 -10.37
N ILE A 85 -4.19 -9.64 -9.42
CA ILE A 85 -3.72 -8.26 -9.54
C ILE A 85 -2.79 -8.11 -10.74
N PRO A 86 -3.09 -7.20 -11.69
CA PRO A 86 -2.17 -6.93 -12.79
C PRO A 86 -0.85 -6.34 -12.28
N ASN A 87 0.22 -6.51 -13.05
CA ASN A 87 1.51 -5.95 -12.69
C ASN A 87 1.53 -4.41 -12.74
N SER A 88 0.70 -3.79 -13.58
CA SER A 88 0.68 -2.34 -13.78
C SER A 88 0.32 -1.53 -12.52
N PRO A 89 -0.74 -1.84 -11.74
CA PRO A 89 -1.00 -1.21 -10.45
C PRO A 89 0.19 -1.30 -9.48
N LEU A 90 0.87 -2.45 -9.42
CA LEU A 90 2.01 -2.64 -8.52
C LEU A 90 3.21 -1.76 -8.92
N GLN A 91 3.49 -1.67 -10.22
CA GLN A 91 4.53 -0.77 -10.74
C GLN A 91 4.17 0.70 -10.48
N GLN A 92 2.91 1.07 -10.67
CA GLN A 92 2.41 2.42 -10.38
C GLN A 92 2.57 2.78 -8.90
N LEU A 93 2.26 1.87 -7.98
CA LEU A 93 2.45 2.06 -6.54
C LEU A 93 3.91 2.29 -6.16
N ILE A 94 4.83 1.51 -6.75
CA ILE A 94 6.27 1.67 -6.56
C ILE A 94 6.72 3.04 -7.07
N GLN A 95 6.27 3.42 -8.26
CA GLN A 95 6.64 4.69 -8.87
C GLN A 95 6.10 5.88 -8.07
N MET A 96 4.83 5.83 -7.62
CA MET A 96 4.24 6.89 -6.78
C MET A 96 4.99 7.05 -5.46
N ASN A 97 5.38 5.96 -4.79
CA ASN A 97 6.19 6.06 -3.57
C ASN A 97 7.55 6.70 -3.83
N LYS A 98 8.24 6.33 -4.92
CA LYS A 98 9.52 6.94 -5.32
C LYS A 98 9.40 8.43 -5.62
N THR A 99 8.35 8.82 -6.34
CA THR A 99 8.12 10.22 -6.72
C THR A 99 7.70 11.06 -5.52
N MET A 100 6.85 10.54 -4.62
CA MET A 100 6.38 11.29 -3.45
C MET A 100 7.42 11.39 -2.34
N TYR A 101 8.27 10.37 -2.19
CA TYR A 101 9.25 10.29 -1.10
C TYR A 101 10.65 9.93 -1.65
N PRO A 102 11.26 10.83 -2.45
CA PRO A 102 12.52 10.53 -3.13
C PRO A 102 13.65 10.22 -2.14
N GLU A 103 13.79 10.99 -1.07
CA GLU A 103 14.88 10.85 -0.07
C GLU A 103 14.96 9.47 0.60
N VAL A 104 13.85 8.73 0.68
CA VAL A 104 13.79 7.41 1.34
C VAL A 104 13.80 6.24 0.35
N PHE A 105 13.54 6.50 -0.95
CA PHE A 105 13.41 5.45 -1.96
C PHE A 105 14.43 5.54 -3.10
N VAL A 106 15.00 6.71 -3.37
CA VAL A 106 16.15 6.89 -4.26
C VAL A 106 17.39 6.29 -3.59
N LYS A 107 18.32 5.79 -4.40
CA LYS A 107 19.56 5.16 -3.95
C LYS A 107 20.70 6.17 -4.02
#